data_AF-A0A533SSC9-F1
#
_entry.id   AF-A0A533SSC9-F1
#
_cell.length_a   1.000
_cell.length_b   1.000
_cell.length_c   1.000
_cell.angle_alpha   90.00
_cell.angle_beta   90.00
_cell.angle_gamma   90.00
#
_symmetry.space_group_name_H-M   'P 1'
#
loop_
_entity.id
_entity.type
_entity.pdbx_description
1 polymer ?
#
loop_
_entity_poly.entity_id
_entity_poly.type
_entity_poly.pdbx_seq_one_letter_code
_entity_poly.pdbx_strand_id
1 'polypeptide(L)'
;PPYPAESGLWGKPTNINNVKTWAAVPILIRHGADWYAQIGTEKSKGTLIFSVVGKINNTGLVEVPMGITLRELIFDIGGGIPRGKAFKAAQIGGPSGGCLPAEHLDARMDYESLTSLGAIVGSGGLVVADEDTCMVDFARYFMTFTQQESCGKCVPCRIGTKAMLETLTKICNGQGKPGDLEYLEELGAHVRSSALCALGQTAPNPVLSTLRYFRDEYEAHIYEKRCPAKVCKPLITYRIDPERCTGCMVCLRNCSGNAISGEKQKAHSIDPERCTRCGVCRNMCKFDAVLVA
;
A
#
# COMPACT_ATOMS: atom_id res chain seq x y z
N PRO A 1 -31.56 -6.54 -14.48
CA PRO A 1 -31.74 -5.20 -13.83
C PRO A 1 -31.53 -4.08 -14.87
N PRO A 2 -32.25 -2.96 -14.80
CA PRO A 2 -32.10 -1.89 -15.80
C PRO A 2 -30.73 -1.23 -15.66
N TYR A 3 -30.03 -1.06 -16.79
CA TYR A 3 -28.80 -0.28 -16.84
C TYR A 3 -29.11 1.23 -16.88
N PRO A 4 -28.22 2.10 -16.37
CA PRO A 4 -28.45 3.55 -16.39
C PRO A 4 -28.72 4.13 -17.78
N ALA A 5 -28.13 3.54 -18.82
CA ALA A 5 -28.35 3.93 -20.21
C ALA A 5 -29.79 3.71 -20.69
N GLU A 6 -30.53 2.78 -20.06
CA GLU A 6 -31.95 2.53 -20.36
C GLU A 6 -32.86 3.33 -19.42
N SER A 7 -32.57 3.29 -18.12
CA SER A 7 -33.36 3.98 -17.08
C SER A 7 -32.47 4.30 -15.87
N GLY A 8 -31.97 5.53 -15.83
CA GLY A 8 -31.08 6.07 -14.80
C GLY A 8 -31.76 7.14 -13.95
N LEU A 9 -31.20 8.36 -13.96
CA LEU A 9 -31.68 9.46 -13.12
C LEU A 9 -33.13 9.84 -13.50
N TRP A 10 -34.02 9.86 -12.50
CA TRP A 10 -35.46 10.10 -12.67
C TRP A 10 -36.14 9.19 -13.73
N GLY A 11 -35.63 7.97 -13.90
CA GLY A 11 -36.15 7.01 -14.87
C GLY A 11 -35.84 7.37 -16.33
N LYS A 12 -34.87 8.26 -16.59
CA LYS A 12 -34.44 8.64 -17.94
C LYS A 12 -33.10 8.00 -18.30
N PRO A 13 -32.87 7.65 -19.58
CA PRO A 13 -31.56 7.26 -20.09
C PRO A 13 -30.45 8.23 -19.63
N THR A 14 -29.49 7.74 -18.88
CA THR A 14 -28.42 8.56 -18.28
C THR A 14 -27.07 7.85 -18.39
N ASN A 15 -26.07 8.55 -18.95
CA ASN A 15 -24.68 8.08 -19.00
C ASN A 15 -23.79 8.95 -18.11
N ILE A 16 -22.97 8.30 -17.30
CA ILE A 16 -22.04 8.95 -16.36
C ILE A 16 -20.63 8.76 -16.90
N ASN A 17 -19.90 9.84 -17.08
CA ASN A 17 -18.54 9.82 -17.61
C ASN A 17 -17.61 10.59 -16.67
N ASN A 18 -16.37 10.11 -16.55
CA ASN A 18 -15.35 10.79 -15.78
C ASN A 18 -14.99 12.12 -16.44
N VAL A 19 -14.64 13.13 -15.64
CA VAL A 19 -14.20 14.45 -16.12
C VAL A 19 -13.01 14.33 -17.08
N LYS A 20 -12.08 13.41 -16.82
CA LYS A 20 -10.93 13.13 -17.70
C LYS A 20 -11.36 12.69 -19.11
N THR A 21 -12.40 11.86 -19.19
CA THR A 21 -12.97 11.42 -20.48
C THR A 21 -13.55 12.62 -21.22
N TRP A 22 -14.36 13.45 -20.56
CA TRP A 22 -14.92 14.65 -21.18
C TRP A 22 -13.87 15.69 -21.57
N ALA A 23 -12.78 15.81 -20.80
CA ALA A 23 -11.68 16.71 -21.12
C ALA A 23 -10.94 16.28 -22.40
N ALA A 24 -10.87 14.99 -22.70
CA ALA A 24 -10.24 14.47 -23.92
C ALA A 24 -11.11 14.69 -25.18
N VAL A 25 -12.44 14.72 -25.06
CA VAL A 25 -13.36 14.79 -26.21
C VAL A 25 -13.15 16.05 -27.09
N PRO A 26 -13.02 17.28 -26.55
CA PRO A 26 -12.74 18.46 -27.37
C PRO A 26 -11.41 18.38 -28.12
N ILE A 27 -10.39 17.76 -27.52
CA ILE A 27 -9.07 17.57 -28.12
C ILE A 27 -9.19 16.58 -29.29
N LEU A 28 -9.90 15.47 -29.07
CA LEU A 28 -10.22 14.46 -30.08
C LEU A 28 -10.95 15.06 -31.29
N ILE A 29 -11.97 15.88 -31.06
CA ILE A 29 -12.74 16.53 -32.15
C ILE A 29 -11.86 17.51 -32.93
N ARG A 30 -10.98 18.25 -32.24
CA ARG A 30 -10.12 19.26 -32.86
C ARG A 30 -9.01 18.65 -33.72
N HIS A 31 -8.38 17.58 -33.26
CA HIS A 31 -7.20 17.00 -33.90
C HIS A 31 -7.51 15.73 -34.71
N GLY A 32 -8.72 15.19 -34.59
CA GLY A 32 -9.15 13.96 -35.23
C GLY A 32 -8.83 12.70 -34.40
N ALA A 33 -9.62 11.66 -34.61
CA ALA A 33 -9.48 10.39 -33.89
C ALA A 33 -8.15 9.69 -34.21
N ASP A 34 -7.70 9.75 -35.46
CA ASP A 34 -6.46 9.11 -35.91
C ASP A 34 -5.23 9.66 -35.19
N TRP A 35 -5.18 10.99 -34.98
CA TRP A 35 -4.11 11.64 -34.22
C TRP A 35 -4.04 11.11 -32.78
N TYR A 36 -5.17 11.01 -32.10
CA TYR A 36 -5.20 10.51 -30.71
C TYR A 36 -4.88 9.01 -30.65
N ALA A 37 -5.27 8.24 -31.66
CA ALA A 37 -5.01 6.81 -31.76
C ALA A 37 -3.54 6.45 -32.09
N GLN A 38 -2.74 7.43 -32.52
CA GLN A 38 -1.28 7.31 -32.65
C GLN A 38 -0.56 7.31 -31.29
N ILE A 39 -1.21 7.82 -30.24
CA ILE A 39 -0.67 7.83 -28.88
C ILE A 39 -1.14 6.57 -28.15
N GLY A 40 -0.25 5.93 -27.40
CA GLY A 40 -0.57 4.77 -26.58
C GLY A 40 -0.23 3.44 -27.25
N THR A 41 -0.91 2.36 -26.83
CA THR A 41 -0.70 1.02 -27.37
C THR A 41 -1.68 0.70 -28.50
N GLU A 42 -1.62 -0.49 -29.07
CA GLU A 42 -2.59 -0.92 -30.10
C GLU A 42 -4.03 -0.87 -29.58
N LYS A 43 -4.26 -1.33 -28.34
CA LYS A 43 -5.60 -1.46 -27.76
C LYS A 43 -5.96 -0.38 -26.75
N SER A 44 -4.97 0.36 -26.25
CA SER A 44 -5.19 1.41 -25.24
C SER A 44 -4.65 2.74 -25.78
N LYS A 45 -5.55 3.52 -26.38
CA LYS A 45 -5.24 4.77 -27.08
C LYS A 45 -5.20 5.99 -26.15
N GLY A 46 -4.39 6.96 -26.53
CA GLY A 46 -4.30 8.26 -25.88
C GLY A 46 -3.37 8.33 -24.68
N THR A 47 -3.66 9.28 -23.81
CA THR A 47 -2.90 9.54 -22.60
C THR A 47 -3.64 9.09 -21.34
N LEU A 48 -2.90 8.98 -20.26
CA LEU A 48 -3.40 8.70 -18.94
C LEU A 48 -2.77 9.66 -17.93
N ILE A 49 -3.57 10.19 -17.03
CA ILE A 49 -3.10 11.03 -15.93
C ILE A 49 -2.93 10.17 -14.68
N PHE A 50 -1.72 10.15 -14.12
CA PHE A 50 -1.40 9.55 -12.83
C PHE A 50 -1.28 10.60 -11.72
N SER A 51 -1.75 10.25 -10.54
CA SER A 51 -1.41 10.93 -9.29
C SER A 51 -0.36 10.09 -8.56
N VAL A 52 0.89 10.53 -8.65
CA VAL A 52 2.05 9.80 -8.15
C VAL A 52 2.43 10.37 -6.79
N VAL A 53 2.30 9.55 -5.74
CA VAL A 53 2.52 9.93 -4.34
C VAL A 53 3.26 8.83 -3.58
N GLY A 54 3.60 9.06 -2.30
CA GLY A 54 4.22 8.07 -1.42
C GLY A 54 5.73 8.28 -1.27
N LYS A 55 6.51 7.20 -1.32
CA LYS A 55 7.98 7.22 -1.18
C LYS A 55 8.66 7.56 -2.49
N ILE A 56 8.47 8.78 -2.98
CA ILE A 56 8.98 9.26 -4.27
C ILE A 56 9.50 10.69 -4.17
N ASN A 57 10.54 11.05 -4.94
CA ASN A 57 11.14 12.39 -4.89
C ASN A 57 10.21 13.47 -5.49
N ASN A 58 9.64 13.20 -6.66
CA ASN A 58 8.73 14.11 -7.34
C ASN A 58 7.29 13.61 -7.19
N THR A 59 6.54 14.23 -6.29
CA THR A 59 5.12 13.96 -6.08
C THR A 59 4.26 14.91 -6.94
N GLY A 60 3.24 14.39 -7.62
CA GLY A 60 2.35 15.25 -8.42
C GLY A 60 1.42 14.52 -9.38
N LEU A 61 0.75 15.30 -10.22
CA LEU A 61 -0.03 14.81 -11.35
C LEU A 61 0.85 14.79 -12.60
N VAL A 62 0.83 13.66 -13.31
CA VAL A 62 1.61 13.48 -14.53
C VAL A 62 0.70 12.91 -15.61
N GLU A 63 0.63 13.59 -16.75
CA GLU A 63 0.00 13.05 -17.96
C GLU A 63 1.06 12.36 -18.81
N VAL A 64 0.84 11.09 -19.13
CA VAL A 64 1.76 10.23 -19.87
C VAL A 64 1.02 9.49 -20.98
N PRO A 65 1.71 9.10 -22.07
CA PRO A 65 1.17 8.16 -23.04
C PRO A 65 0.79 6.85 -22.36
N MET A 66 -0.34 6.27 -22.78
CA MET A 66 -0.73 4.94 -22.32
C MET A 66 0.34 3.90 -22.69
N GLY A 67 0.65 2.97 -21.80
CA GLY A 67 1.68 1.94 -22.04
C GLY A 67 3.11 2.34 -21.68
N ILE A 68 3.34 3.54 -21.12
CA ILE A 68 4.57 3.84 -20.38
C ILE A 68 4.85 2.76 -19.34
N THR A 69 6.11 2.43 -19.06
CA THR A 69 6.44 1.45 -18.03
C THR A 69 6.33 2.05 -16.63
N LEU A 70 6.14 1.20 -15.62
CA LEU A 70 6.21 1.63 -14.22
C LEU A 70 7.60 2.22 -13.91
N ARG A 71 8.67 1.66 -14.48
CA ARG A 71 10.05 2.13 -14.31
C ARG A 71 10.22 3.58 -14.75
N GLU A 72 9.79 3.90 -15.98
CA GLU A 72 9.89 5.27 -16.51
C GLU A 72 9.09 6.24 -15.63
N LEU A 73 7.88 5.85 -15.20
CA LEU A 73 7.05 6.68 -14.33
C LEU A 73 7.70 6.94 -12.96
N ILE A 74 8.35 5.94 -12.36
CA ILE A 74 8.95 6.04 -11.03
C ILE A 74 10.31 6.74 -11.05
N PHE A 75 11.20 6.35 -11.97
CA PHE A 75 12.59 6.78 -11.96
C PHE A 75 12.84 8.00 -12.84
N ASP A 76 12.28 8.04 -14.04
CA ASP A 76 12.56 9.13 -14.99
C ASP A 76 11.71 10.36 -14.66
N ILE A 77 10.41 10.16 -14.39
CA ILE A 77 9.48 11.25 -14.06
C ILE A 77 9.46 11.51 -12.55
N GLY A 78 9.26 10.44 -11.77
CA GLY A 78 9.18 10.50 -10.31
C GLY A 78 10.51 10.83 -9.61
N GLY A 79 11.64 10.80 -10.34
CA GLY A 79 12.96 11.07 -9.78
C GLY A 79 13.47 9.99 -8.82
N GLY A 80 12.84 8.81 -8.81
CA GLY A 80 13.22 7.69 -7.96
C GLY A 80 12.84 7.83 -6.49
N ILE A 81 13.40 6.93 -5.67
CA ILE A 81 13.05 6.80 -4.26
C ILE A 81 13.90 7.75 -3.38
N PRO A 82 13.31 8.43 -2.39
CA PRO A 82 14.04 9.34 -1.52
C PRO A 82 15.23 8.69 -0.82
N ARG A 83 16.35 9.43 -0.79
CA ARG A 83 17.62 9.01 -0.19
C ARG A 83 18.27 7.78 -0.86
N GLY A 84 17.93 7.52 -2.12
CA GLY A 84 18.56 6.44 -2.90
C GLY A 84 18.20 5.04 -2.42
N LYS A 85 17.09 4.90 -1.69
CA LYS A 85 16.59 3.60 -1.22
C LYS A 85 16.06 2.73 -2.35
N ALA A 86 15.88 1.44 -2.06
CA ALA A 86 15.26 0.53 -3.01
C ALA A 86 13.75 0.74 -3.12
N PHE A 87 13.25 0.64 -4.36
CA PHE A 87 11.82 0.51 -4.65
C PHE A 87 11.34 -0.87 -4.20
N LYS A 88 10.25 -0.93 -3.44
CA LYS A 88 9.63 -2.19 -3.02
C LYS A 88 8.40 -2.51 -3.87
N ALA A 89 7.46 -1.58 -3.92
CA ALA A 89 6.18 -1.78 -4.59
C ALA A 89 5.50 -0.47 -4.99
N ALA A 90 4.51 -0.56 -5.88
CA ALA A 90 3.56 0.51 -6.16
C ALA A 90 2.12 -0.02 -6.09
N GLN A 91 1.25 0.68 -5.35
CA GLN A 91 -0.19 0.45 -5.38
C GLN A 91 -0.79 1.21 -6.56
N ILE A 92 -1.43 0.51 -7.50
CA ILE A 92 -1.98 1.12 -8.72
C ILE A 92 -3.48 0.85 -8.82
N GLY A 93 -4.23 1.90 -9.13
CA GLY A 93 -5.69 1.85 -9.26
C GLY A 93 -6.44 2.47 -8.10
N GLY A 94 -5.73 3.23 -7.25
CA GLY A 94 -6.28 3.85 -6.05
C GLY A 94 -6.40 2.87 -4.88
N PRO A 95 -7.24 3.19 -3.88
CA PRO A 95 -7.29 2.43 -2.62
C PRO A 95 -7.76 0.98 -2.74
N SER A 96 -8.52 0.63 -3.77
CA SER A 96 -8.93 -0.76 -4.06
C SER A 96 -8.17 -1.37 -5.24
N GLY A 97 -7.05 -0.76 -5.63
CA GLY A 97 -6.15 -1.28 -6.65
C GLY A 97 -5.30 -2.47 -6.18
N GLY A 98 -4.34 -2.89 -7.00
CA GLY A 98 -3.37 -3.93 -6.63
C GLY A 98 -1.95 -3.37 -6.43
N CYS A 99 -1.13 -4.09 -5.69
CA CYS A 99 0.29 -3.82 -5.53
C CYS A 99 1.12 -4.52 -6.61
N LEU A 100 2.03 -3.78 -7.25
CA LEU A 100 3.05 -4.32 -8.14
C LEU A 100 4.43 -4.26 -7.47
N PRO A 101 5.13 -5.40 -7.32
CA PRO A 101 6.49 -5.45 -6.76
C PRO A 101 7.55 -4.99 -7.76
N ALA A 102 8.79 -4.88 -7.28
CA ALA A 102 9.97 -4.48 -8.06
C ALA A 102 10.22 -5.35 -9.32
N GLU A 103 9.88 -6.64 -9.29
CA GLU A 103 9.98 -7.54 -10.44
C GLU A 103 9.06 -7.15 -11.61
N HIS A 104 8.08 -6.27 -11.38
CA HIS A 104 7.15 -5.77 -12.39
C HIS A 104 7.36 -4.29 -12.72
N LEU A 105 8.55 -3.74 -12.45
CA LEU A 105 8.90 -2.38 -12.85
C LEU A 105 8.80 -2.14 -14.37
N ASP A 106 9.06 -3.16 -15.18
CA ASP A 106 8.99 -3.04 -16.65
C ASP A 106 7.58 -3.34 -17.20
N ALA A 107 6.58 -3.55 -16.32
CA ALA A 107 5.19 -3.70 -16.73
C ALA A 107 4.69 -2.41 -17.39
N ARG A 108 3.97 -2.57 -18.51
CA ARG A 108 3.33 -1.45 -19.21
C ARG A 108 2.07 -1.01 -18.47
N MET A 109 1.90 0.31 -18.37
CA MET A 109 0.74 0.95 -17.78
C MET A 109 -0.39 1.02 -18.82
N ASP A 110 -0.96 -0.13 -19.14
CA ASP A 110 -2.16 -0.29 -19.96
C ASP A 110 -3.14 -1.26 -19.30
N TYR A 111 -4.39 -1.30 -19.80
CA TYR A 111 -5.46 -2.06 -19.16
C TYR A 111 -5.19 -3.56 -19.11
N GLU A 112 -4.64 -4.15 -20.18
CA GLU A 112 -4.45 -5.59 -20.30
C GLU A 112 -3.31 -6.07 -19.41
N SER A 113 -2.17 -5.39 -19.48
CA SER A 113 -0.96 -5.72 -18.72
C SER A 113 -1.25 -5.66 -17.22
N LEU A 114 -1.88 -4.58 -16.74
CA LEU A 114 -2.18 -4.44 -15.31
C LEU A 114 -3.17 -5.48 -14.80
N THR A 115 -4.23 -5.75 -15.56
CA THR A 115 -5.24 -6.74 -15.17
C THR A 115 -4.63 -8.12 -14.97
N SER A 116 -3.68 -8.52 -15.83
CA SER A 116 -2.97 -9.80 -15.71
C SER A 116 -2.12 -9.93 -14.44
N LEU A 117 -1.65 -8.79 -13.91
CA LEU A 117 -0.83 -8.71 -12.69
C LEU A 117 -1.66 -8.56 -11.41
N GLY A 118 -3.00 -8.52 -11.52
CA GLY A 118 -3.91 -8.30 -10.39
C GLY A 118 -4.00 -6.84 -9.95
N ALA A 119 -3.54 -5.91 -10.78
CA ALA A 119 -3.74 -4.47 -10.62
C ALA A 119 -4.79 -3.98 -11.62
N ILE A 120 -5.22 -2.72 -11.49
CA ILE A 120 -6.14 -2.10 -12.44
C ILE A 120 -5.69 -0.69 -12.76
N VAL A 121 -5.84 -0.28 -14.03
CA VAL A 121 -5.81 1.15 -14.39
C VAL A 121 -7.12 1.76 -13.91
N GLY A 122 -7.18 2.08 -12.61
CA GLY A 122 -8.34 2.71 -11.97
C GLY A 122 -8.40 4.21 -12.27
N SER A 123 -8.40 5.02 -11.21
CA SER A 123 -8.42 6.49 -11.31
C SER A 123 -7.10 7.10 -11.79
N GLY A 124 -6.02 6.33 -11.85
CA GLY A 124 -4.65 6.83 -12.02
C GLY A 124 -3.92 7.12 -10.70
N GLY A 125 -4.50 6.77 -9.55
CA GLY A 125 -3.77 6.86 -8.28
C GLY A 125 -2.65 5.82 -8.20
N LEU A 126 -1.43 6.29 -7.89
CA LEU A 126 -0.24 5.48 -7.72
C LEU A 126 0.49 5.85 -6.41
N VAL A 127 0.60 4.89 -5.49
CA VAL A 127 1.29 5.08 -4.21
C VAL A 127 2.55 4.23 -4.15
N VAL A 128 3.71 4.87 -4.07
CA VAL A 128 5.03 4.23 -4.05
C VAL A 128 5.44 3.83 -2.63
N ALA A 129 5.98 2.62 -2.50
CA ALA A 129 6.54 2.06 -1.28
C ALA A 129 8.04 1.76 -1.44
N ASP A 130 8.83 2.11 -0.42
CA ASP A 130 10.26 1.80 -0.33
C ASP A 130 10.52 0.52 0.49
N GLU A 131 11.78 0.09 0.57
CA GLU A 131 12.21 -1.08 1.34
C GLU A 131 11.81 -1.08 2.83
N ASP A 132 11.62 0.11 3.42
CA ASP A 132 11.19 0.30 4.82
C ASP A 132 9.67 0.29 5.00
N THR A 133 8.89 0.05 3.95
CA THR A 133 7.44 -0.04 4.03
C THR A 133 7.00 -1.46 4.34
N CYS A 134 6.19 -1.67 5.40
CA CYS A 134 5.60 -2.97 5.72
C CYS A 134 4.40 -3.24 4.81
N MET A 135 4.43 -4.31 4.02
CA MET A 135 3.35 -4.60 3.06
C MET A 135 2.07 -5.11 3.73
N VAL A 136 2.19 -5.73 4.91
CA VAL A 136 1.03 -6.10 5.73
C VAL A 136 0.30 -4.86 6.24
N ASP A 137 1.06 -3.88 6.74
CA ASP A 137 0.50 -2.62 7.24
C ASP A 137 -0.04 -1.74 6.11
N PHE A 138 0.62 -1.78 4.94
CA PHE A 138 0.19 -1.11 3.73
C PHE A 138 -1.17 -1.64 3.25
N ALA A 139 -1.35 -2.97 3.21
CA ALA A 139 -2.64 -3.58 2.92
C ALA A 139 -3.71 -3.22 3.97
N ARG A 140 -3.34 -3.21 5.26
CA ARG A 140 -4.22 -2.79 6.37
C ARG A 140 -4.68 -1.34 6.21
N TYR A 141 -3.80 -0.43 5.81
CA TYR A 141 -4.11 0.97 5.55
C TYR A 141 -5.18 1.12 4.46
N PHE A 142 -4.99 0.49 3.30
CA PHE A 142 -5.97 0.57 2.21
C PHE A 142 -7.28 -0.15 2.54
N MET A 143 -7.21 -1.28 3.22
CA MET A 143 -8.41 -1.96 3.70
C MET A 143 -9.19 -1.09 4.71
N THR A 144 -8.50 -0.32 5.55
CA THR A 144 -9.13 0.64 6.47
C THR A 144 -9.91 1.70 5.69
N PHE A 145 -9.29 2.30 4.67
CA PHE A 145 -9.96 3.27 3.80
C PHE A 145 -11.19 2.67 3.11
N THR A 146 -11.04 1.52 2.44
CA THR A 146 -12.16 0.91 1.69
C THR A 146 -13.31 0.47 2.61
N GLN A 147 -13.02 0.06 3.84
CA GLN A 147 -14.05 -0.26 4.83
C GLN A 147 -14.79 1.01 5.30
N GLN A 148 -14.08 2.11 5.53
CA GLN A 148 -14.68 3.40 5.94
C GLN A 148 -15.58 3.98 4.84
N GLU A 149 -15.16 3.85 3.57
CA GLU A 149 -15.90 4.34 2.40
C GLU A 149 -16.99 3.36 1.91
N SER A 150 -17.18 2.23 2.60
CA SER A 150 -18.25 1.30 2.27
C SER A 150 -19.62 1.89 2.62
N CYS A 151 -20.53 1.90 1.64
CA CYS A 151 -21.92 2.31 1.90
C CYS A 151 -22.72 1.30 2.74
N GLY A 152 -22.17 0.11 3.01
CA GLY A 152 -22.79 -0.90 3.86
C GLY A 152 -23.98 -1.66 3.26
N LYS A 153 -24.32 -1.44 1.99
CA LYS A 153 -25.52 -2.00 1.34
C LYS A 153 -25.49 -3.52 1.20
N CYS A 154 -24.37 -4.09 0.75
CA CYS A 154 -24.24 -5.54 0.56
C CYS A 154 -23.46 -6.18 1.71
N VAL A 155 -23.96 -7.33 2.20
CA VAL A 155 -23.35 -8.06 3.31
C VAL A 155 -21.90 -8.48 3.02
N PRO A 156 -21.55 -9.01 1.83
CA PRO A 156 -20.17 -9.39 1.54
C PRO A 156 -19.20 -8.23 1.67
N CYS A 157 -19.52 -7.06 1.11
CA CYS A 157 -18.67 -5.88 1.26
C CYS A 157 -18.68 -5.36 2.70
N ARG A 158 -19.83 -5.22 3.35
CA ARG A 158 -19.93 -4.59 4.69
C ARG A 158 -19.21 -5.40 5.77
N ILE A 159 -19.40 -6.72 5.77
CA ILE A 159 -18.91 -7.61 6.81
C ILE A 159 -17.57 -8.23 6.40
N GLY A 160 -17.42 -8.61 5.13
CA GLY A 160 -16.20 -9.23 4.64
C GLY A 160 -14.98 -8.31 4.73
N THR A 161 -15.08 -7.06 4.26
CA THR A 161 -13.93 -6.12 4.37
C THR A 161 -13.59 -5.79 5.82
N LYS A 162 -14.59 -5.72 6.70
CA LYS A 162 -14.38 -5.55 8.15
C LYS A 162 -13.61 -6.74 8.74
N ALA A 163 -14.01 -7.97 8.42
CA ALA A 163 -13.31 -9.17 8.88
C ALA A 163 -11.87 -9.24 8.34
N MET A 164 -11.65 -8.90 7.07
CA MET A 164 -10.29 -8.78 6.50
C MET A 164 -9.44 -7.75 7.25
N LEU A 165 -10.01 -6.56 7.54
CA LEU A 165 -9.33 -5.51 8.29
C LEU A 165 -8.95 -5.94 9.71
N GLU A 166 -9.86 -6.62 10.40
CA GLU A 166 -9.62 -7.15 11.75
C GLU A 166 -8.50 -8.19 11.74
N THR A 167 -8.47 -9.09 10.76
CA THR A 167 -7.39 -10.08 10.61
C THR A 167 -6.05 -9.41 10.33
N LEU A 168 -5.98 -8.46 9.39
CA LEU A 168 -4.75 -7.69 9.13
C LEU A 168 -4.27 -6.92 10.37
N THR A 169 -5.20 -6.36 11.14
CA THR A 169 -4.91 -5.66 12.40
C THR A 169 -4.35 -6.61 13.45
N LYS A 170 -4.90 -7.83 13.58
CA LYS A 170 -4.35 -8.87 14.45
C LYS A 170 -2.93 -9.24 14.05
N ILE A 171 -2.67 -9.45 12.75
CA ILE A 171 -1.34 -9.77 12.23
C ILE A 171 -0.35 -8.64 12.57
N CYS A 172 -0.69 -7.38 12.28
CA CYS A 172 0.14 -6.21 12.61
C CYS A 172 0.37 -6.02 14.12
N ASN A 173 -0.53 -6.54 14.96
CA ASN A 173 -0.39 -6.53 16.41
C ASN A 173 0.36 -7.74 16.98
N GLY A 174 0.90 -8.61 16.11
CA GLY A 174 1.59 -9.85 16.51
C GLY A 174 0.67 -10.95 17.03
N GLN A 175 -0.64 -10.77 16.88
CA GLN A 175 -1.68 -11.71 17.28
C GLN A 175 -2.13 -12.63 16.14
N GLY A 176 -1.45 -12.56 14.98
CA GLY A 176 -1.71 -13.45 13.85
C GLY A 176 -1.45 -14.92 14.21
N LYS A 177 -2.21 -15.80 13.57
CA LYS A 177 -2.23 -17.24 13.81
C LYS A 177 -2.05 -18.03 12.50
N PRO A 178 -1.58 -19.29 12.58
CA PRO A 178 -1.67 -20.20 11.43
C PRO A 178 -3.12 -20.27 10.93
N GLY A 179 -3.33 -20.22 9.61
CA GLY A 179 -4.66 -20.19 9.00
C GLY A 179 -5.19 -18.78 8.67
N ASP A 180 -4.60 -17.71 9.22
CA ASP A 180 -5.08 -16.34 8.95
C ASP A 180 -4.84 -15.93 7.48
N LEU A 181 -3.80 -16.46 6.82
CA LEU A 181 -3.50 -16.13 5.41
C LEU A 181 -4.49 -16.79 4.47
N GLU A 182 -4.75 -18.09 4.68
CA GLU A 182 -5.72 -18.87 3.93
C GLU A 182 -7.13 -18.26 4.10
N TYR A 183 -7.46 -17.86 5.33
CA TYR A 183 -8.71 -17.14 5.62
C TYR A 183 -8.83 -15.83 4.84
N LEU A 184 -7.77 -15.02 4.75
CA LEU A 184 -7.76 -13.79 3.97
C LEU A 184 -7.91 -14.04 2.47
N GLU A 185 -7.26 -15.08 1.94
CA GLU A 185 -7.35 -15.49 0.53
C GLU A 185 -8.79 -15.91 0.18
N GLU A 186 -9.37 -16.84 0.96
CA GLU A 186 -10.74 -17.34 0.77
C GLU A 186 -11.79 -16.23 0.91
N LEU A 187 -11.69 -15.44 1.99
CA LEU A 187 -12.62 -14.34 2.24
C LEU A 187 -12.51 -13.29 1.14
N GLY A 188 -11.30 -12.95 0.71
CA GLY A 188 -11.08 -12.00 -0.37
C GLY A 188 -11.72 -12.46 -1.68
N ALA A 189 -11.59 -13.74 -2.02
CA ALA A 189 -12.25 -14.32 -3.20
C ALA A 189 -13.79 -14.27 -3.10
N HIS A 190 -14.35 -14.58 -1.92
CA HIS A 190 -15.79 -14.49 -1.69
C HIS A 190 -16.31 -13.06 -1.79
N VAL A 191 -15.64 -12.09 -1.16
CA VAL A 191 -16.03 -10.68 -1.25
C VAL A 191 -15.99 -10.19 -2.70
N ARG A 192 -14.94 -10.56 -3.44
CA ARG A 192 -14.78 -10.20 -4.85
C ARG A 192 -15.90 -10.71 -5.73
N SER A 193 -16.34 -11.96 -5.55
CA SER A 193 -17.35 -12.59 -6.40
C SER A 193 -18.80 -12.23 -6.04
N SER A 194 -19.06 -11.81 -4.80
CA SER A 194 -20.42 -11.63 -4.28
C SER A 194 -20.81 -10.17 -3.97
N ALA A 195 -19.87 -9.22 -4.00
CA ALA A 195 -20.17 -7.81 -3.81
C ALA A 195 -20.96 -7.20 -4.98
N LEU A 196 -21.89 -6.30 -4.64
CA LEU A 196 -22.81 -5.70 -5.62
C LEU A 196 -22.14 -4.71 -6.58
N CYS A 197 -21.13 -3.96 -6.13
CA CYS A 197 -20.50 -2.90 -6.92
C CYS A 197 -18.98 -3.08 -6.97
N ALA A 198 -18.36 -2.38 -7.92
CA ALA A 198 -16.92 -2.46 -8.18
C ALA A 198 -16.06 -2.16 -6.95
N LEU A 199 -16.50 -1.27 -6.04
CA LEU A 199 -15.76 -1.01 -4.78
C LEU A 199 -15.62 -2.29 -3.97
N GLY A 200 -16.72 -2.97 -3.67
CA GLY A 200 -16.66 -4.21 -2.90
C GLY A 200 -15.95 -5.33 -3.66
N GLN A 201 -16.09 -5.39 -4.99
CA GLN A 201 -15.42 -6.40 -5.81
C GLN A 201 -13.89 -6.23 -5.84
N THR A 202 -13.42 -4.98 -5.74
CA THR A 202 -11.98 -4.65 -5.82
C THR A 202 -11.35 -4.38 -4.46
N ALA A 203 -12.14 -4.16 -3.39
CA ALA A 203 -11.63 -3.93 -2.04
C ALA A 203 -10.61 -5.01 -1.55
N PRO A 204 -10.74 -6.30 -1.90
CA PRO A 204 -9.75 -7.31 -1.54
C PRO A 204 -8.39 -7.17 -2.26
N ASN A 205 -8.30 -6.45 -3.38
CA ASN A 205 -7.11 -6.44 -4.24
C ASN A 205 -5.80 -6.05 -3.54
N PRO A 206 -5.75 -5.01 -2.67
CA PRO A 206 -4.52 -4.67 -1.96
C PRO A 206 -4.05 -5.85 -1.10
N VAL A 207 -4.97 -6.56 -0.45
CA VAL A 207 -4.66 -7.70 0.42
C VAL A 207 -4.21 -8.92 -0.39
N LEU A 208 -4.95 -9.27 -1.43
CA LEU A 208 -4.64 -10.44 -2.25
C LEU A 208 -3.34 -10.26 -3.03
N SER A 209 -3.07 -9.06 -3.53
CA SER A 209 -1.81 -8.77 -4.23
C SER A 209 -0.61 -8.76 -3.27
N THR A 210 -0.73 -8.18 -2.07
CA THR A 210 0.38 -8.23 -1.11
C THR A 210 0.61 -9.62 -0.55
N LEU A 211 -0.44 -10.42 -0.34
CA LEU A 211 -0.28 -11.84 0.02
C LEU A 211 0.43 -12.63 -1.07
N ARG A 212 0.14 -12.35 -2.35
CA ARG A 212 0.79 -13.01 -3.48
C ARG A 212 2.29 -12.70 -3.56
N TYR A 213 2.67 -11.42 -3.45
CA TYR A 213 4.04 -10.98 -3.74
C TYR A 213 4.93 -10.82 -2.49
N PHE A 214 4.34 -10.69 -1.30
CA PHE A 214 5.05 -10.41 -0.05
C PHE A 214 4.61 -11.35 1.08
N ARG A 215 4.27 -12.61 0.75
CA ARG A 215 3.81 -13.62 1.73
C ARG A 215 4.80 -13.79 2.88
N ASP A 216 6.09 -13.71 2.58
CA ASP A 216 7.19 -13.78 3.55
C ASP A 216 7.06 -12.71 4.65
N GLU A 217 6.65 -11.49 4.31
CA GLU A 217 6.41 -10.46 5.33
C GLU A 217 5.25 -10.85 6.25
N TYR A 218 4.17 -11.44 5.72
CA TYR A 218 3.06 -11.92 6.54
C TYR A 218 3.49 -13.08 7.45
N GLU A 219 4.25 -14.02 6.92
CA GLU A 219 4.78 -15.16 7.66
C GLU A 219 5.72 -14.71 8.79
N ALA A 220 6.58 -13.71 8.55
CA ALA A 220 7.39 -13.11 9.60
C ALA A 220 6.55 -12.49 10.74
N HIS A 221 5.41 -11.85 10.41
CA HIS A 221 4.51 -11.31 11.43
C HIS A 221 3.81 -12.42 12.24
N ILE A 222 3.42 -13.51 11.58
CA ILE A 222 2.67 -14.60 12.20
C ILE A 222 3.57 -15.52 13.02
N TYR A 223 4.67 -16.00 12.43
CA TYR A 223 5.52 -17.06 12.99
C TYR A 223 6.71 -16.51 13.75
N GLU A 224 7.42 -15.52 13.21
CA GLU A 224 8.60 -14.93 13.86
C GLU A 224 8.25 -13.86 14.88
N LYS A 225 6.99 -13.39 14.89
CA LYS A 225 6.55 -12.24 15.69
C LYS A 225 7.47 -11.03 15.49
N ARG A 226 7.81 -10.77 14.22
CA ARG A 226 8.72 -9.70 13.80
C ARG A 226 8.16 -8.96 12.59
N CYS A 227 8.35 -7.65 12.56
CA CYS A 227 8.06 -6.83 11.39
C CYS A 227 9.37 -6.51 10.64
N PRO A 228 9.64 -7.08 9.45
CA PRO A 228 10.89 -6.84 8.72
C PRO A 228 11.16 -5.35 8.44
N ALA A 229 10.10 -4.60 8.12
CA ALA A 229 10.14 -3.16 7.88
C ALA A 229 10.13 -2.31 9.16
N LYS A 230 9.98 -2.93 10.35
CA LYS A 230 10.05 -2.28 11.67
C LYS A 230 9.01 -1.16 11.91
N VAL A 231 7.88 -1.24 11.20
CA VAL A 231 6.78 -0.27 11.29
C VAL A 231 5.75 -0.67 12.35
N CYS A 232 5.44 -1.96 12.45
CA CYS A 232 4.43 -2.48 13.37
C CYS A 232 4.97 -2.50 14.80
N LYS A 233 4.60 -1.49 15.61
CA LYS A 233 5.13 -1.28 16.97
C LYS A 233 5.10 -2.54 17.87
N PRO A 234 4.05 -3.38 17.89
CA PRO A 234 4.05 -4.57 18.76
C PRO A 234 5.09 -5.63 18.35
N LEU A 235 5.59 -5.57 17.12
CA LEU A 235 6.46 -6.55 16.49
C LEU A 235 7.92 -6.11 16.36
N ILE A 236 8.30 -5.03 17.05
CA ILE A 236 9.68 -4.56 17.10
C ILE A 236 10.25 -4.70 18.51
N THR A 237 11.56 -4.83 18.57
CA THR A 237 12.34 -4.81 19.80
C THR A 237 13.44 -3.75 19.67
N TYR A 238 13.75 -3.09 20.79
CA TYR A 238 14.89 -2.18 20.85
C TYR A 238 16.06 -2.89 21.51
N ARG A 239 17.25 -2.76 20.93
CA ARG A 239 18.50 -3.29 21.48
C ARG A 239 19.56 -2.21 21.49
N ILE A 240 20.48 -2.26 22.45
CA ILE A 240 21.59 -1.32 22.52
C ILE A 240 22.84 -2.02 22.00
N ASP A 241 23.50 -1.39 21.04
CA ASP A 241 24.80 -1.78 20.52
C ASP A 241 25.87 -1.42 21.57
N PRO A 242 26.57 -2.42 22.16
CA PRO A 242 27.56 -2.17 23.19
C PRO A 242 28.79 -1.42 22.67
N GLU A 243 29.10 -1.50 21.37
CA GLU A 243 30.28 -0.83 20.80
C GLU A 243 30.05 0.67 20.61
N ARG A 244 28.80 1.07 20.36
CA ARG A 244 28.41 2.47 20.15
C ARG A 244 27.94 3.16 21.43
N CYS A 245 27.53 2.40 22.44
CA CYS A 245 26.96 2.96 23.66
C CYS A 245 28.04 3.48 24.60
N THR A 246 28.01 4.78 24.89
CA THR A 246 28.94 5.44 25.82
C THR A 246 28.49 5.42 27.29
N GLY A 247 27.35 4.80 27.62
CA GLY A 247 26.83 4.77 29.00
C GLY A 247 26.46 6.15 29.57
N CYS A 248 25.92 7.04 28.72
CA CYS A 248 25.60 8.43 29.09
C CYS A 248 24.35 8.60 30.00
N MET A 249 23.69 7.50 30.37
CA MET A 249 22.46 7.42 31.19
C MET A 249 21.19 8.10 30.62
N VAL A 250 21.25 8.78 29.47
CA VAL A 250 20.10 9.55 28.93
C VAL A 250 18.89 8.66 28.62
N CYS A 251 19.10 7.53 27.94
CA CYS A 251 18.00 6.62 27.60
C CYS A 251 17.36 6.00 28.85
N LEU A 252 18.16 5.69 29.88
CA LEU A 252 17.69 5.11 31.14
C LEU A 252 16.80 6.10 31.90
N ARG A 253 17.23 7.36 32.05
CA ARG A 253 16.47 8.40 32.76
C ARG A 253 15.13 8.74 32.11
N ASN A 254 15.02 8.57 30.79
CA ASN A 254 13.82 8.91 30.03
C ASN A 254 12.97 7.67 29.67
N CYS A 255 13.30 6.49 30.21
CA CYS A 255 12.52 5.29 29.98
C CYS A 255 11.30 5.25 30.91
N SER A 256 10.14 5.63 30.40
CA SER A 256 8.88 5.58 31.16
C SER A 256 8.48 4.17 31.62
N GLY A 257 8.92 3.14 30.89
CA GLY A 257 8.65 1.73 31.23
C GLY A 257 9.66 1.10 32.20
N ASN A 258 10.67 1.84 32.67
CA ASN A 258 11.78 1.30 33.47
C ASN A 258 12.40 0.02 32.86
N ALA A 259 12.47 -0.02 31.54
CA ALA A 259 12.91 -1.17 30.76
C ALA A 259 14.41 -1.15 30.45
N ILE A 260 15.14 -0.11 30.87
CA ILE A 260 16.56 0.05 30.56
C ILE A 260 17.37 -0.07 31.83
N SER A 261 18.40 -0.91 31.81
CA SER A 261 19.33 -1.11 32.92
C SER A 261 20.77 -0.88 32.46
N GLY A 262 21.64 -0.45 33.38
CA GLY A 262 23.05 -0.23 33.11
C GLY A 262 23.67 0.82 34.03
N GLU A 263 24.99 0.92 33.99
CA GLU A 263 25.78 1.84 34.82
C GLU A 263 26.40 2.96 33.97
N LYS A 264 26.80 4.05 34.65
CA LYS A 264 27.51 5.15 34.00
C LYS A 264 28.80 4.65 33.36
N GLN A 265 29.09 5.10 32.14
CA GLN A 265 30.26 4.67 31.34
C GLN A 265 30.27 3.18 30.96
N LYS A 266 29.15 2.46 31.09
CA LYS A 266 28.99 1.10 30.58
C LYS A 266 27.82 1.04 29.60
N ALA A 267 27.87 0.11 28.65
CA ALA A 267 26.76 -0.12 27.75
C ALA A 267 25.50 -0.51 28.54
N HIS A 268 24.37 0.13 28.23
CA HIS A 268 23.09 -0.24 28.84
C HIS A 268 22.44 -1.39 28.08
N SER A 269 21.44 -2.02 28.70
CA SER A 269 20.61 -3.07 28.08
C SER A 269 19.13 -2.71 28.17
N ILE A 270 18.32 -3.21 27.23
CA ILE A 270 16.88 -3.01 27.21
C ILE A 270 16.21 -4.37 27.45
N ASP A 271 15.38 -4.46 28.47
CA ASP A 271 14.49 -5.57 28.74
C ASP A 271 13.28 -5.52 27.79
N PRO A 272 13.14 -6.47 26.84
CA PRO A 272 12.04 -6.48 25.88
C PRO A 272 10.66 -6.67 26.51
N GLU A 273 10.57 -7.33 27.66
CA GLU A 273 9.29 -7.63 28.32
C GLU A 273 8.70 -6.38 28.99
N ARG A 274 9.56 -5.54 29.57
CA ARG A 274 9.17 -4.25 30.16
C ARG A 274 9.05 -3.12 29.14
N CYS A 275 9.66 -3.29 27.96
CA CYS A 275 9.70 -2.25 26.94
C CYS A 275 8.31 -2.00 26.34
N THR A 276 7.79 -0.78 26.52
CA THR A 276 6.55 -0.31 25.86
C THR A 276 6.76 0.07 24.39
N ARG A 277 7.98 -0.10 23.87
CA ARG A 277 8.36 0.13 22.46
C ARG A 277 8.06 1.57 21.98
N CYS A 278 8.12 2.54 22.89
CA CYS A 278 7.80 3.94 22.61
C CYS A 278 8.82 4.69 21.73
N GLY A 279 10.05 4.17 21.60
CA GLY A 279 11.10 4.74 20.76
C GLY A 279 11.85 5.95 21.35
N VAL A 280 11.49 6.41 22.55
CA VAL A 280 12.14 7.57 23.21
C VAL A 280 13.65 7.36 23.34
N CYS A 281 14.08 6.15 23.73
CA CYS A 281 15.51 5.82 23.86
C CYS A 281 16.28 5.98 22.55
N ARG A 282 15.68 5.59 21.41
CA ARG A 282 16.28 5.73 20.09
C ARG A 282 16.38 7.19 19.67
N ASN A 283 15.31 7.95 19.82
CA ASN A 283 15.27 9.36 19.41
C ASN A 283 16.24 10.24 20.22
N MET A 284 16.51 9.91 21.48
CA MET A 284 17.43 10.67 22.34
C MET A 284 18.90 10.21 22.22
N CYS A 285 19.17 9.08 21.57
CA CYS A 285 20.52 8.56 21.44
C CYS A 285 21.29 9.34 20.37
N LYS A 286 22.25 10.17 20.79
CA LYS A 286 23.12 10.94 19.88
C LYS A 286 24.22 10.11 19.20
N PHE A 287 24.32 8.83 19.56
CA PHE A 287 25.39 7.92 19.10
C PHE A 287 24.85 6.80 18.19
N ASP A 288 23.56 6.85 17.83
CA ASP A 288 22.88 5.81 17.06
C ASP A 288 23.12 4.39 17.60
N ALA A 289 23.25 4.28 18.93
CA ALA A 289 23.52 3.02 19.63
C ALA A 289 22.25 2.20 19.90
N VAL A 290 21.05 2.76 19.69
CA VAL A 290 19.79 2.04 19.89
C VAL A 290 19.28 1.51 18.56
N LEU A 291 19.42 0.21 18.36
CA LEU A 291 19.00 -0.53 17.18
C LEU A 291 17.54 -0.98 17.35
N VAL A 292 16.84 -1.08 16.22
CA VAL A 292 15.50 -1.69 16.14
C VAL A 292 15.64 -3.01 15.41
N ALA A 293 15.18 -4.07 16.05
CA ALA A 293 15.16 -5.44 15.54
C ALA A 293 13.72 -5.94 15.42
#